data_AF-A0A845E043-F1
#
_entry.id   AF-A0A845E043-F1
#
_cell.length_a   1.000
_cell.length_b   1.000
_cell.length_c   1.000
_cell.angle_alpha   90.00
_cell.angle_beta   90.00
_cell.angle_gamma   90.00
#
_symmetry.space_group_name_H-M   'P 1'
#
loop_
_entity.id
_entity.type
_entity.pdbx_description
1 polymer ?
#
loop_
_entity_poly.entity_id
_entity_poly.type
_entity_poly.pdbx_seq_one_letter_code
_entity_poly.pdbx_strand_id
1 'polypeptide(L)'
;MWFILWNKPFPYERTNDIGTSRIFVEIYHHFTISPVISTGNCEWKGGGSIPVIKTIVFAVFAAGLAAALILFPTPVLTASLRGLDLWWEVVFPSLLPFFITAELLIGFGVVHGLGAVSERIMRPLFNVPGCGGFVWVMGMASGYPAGARWTTDLYKNGQVTKTEAERLVAFTNASSPLFIFGAVAVGFFHDARLGILIALAHYGGGFLIGIMMRFYKGNERSHIRDHTSPSLKEAFWIMHHSRIKDGRTLGKLLGDAVTKSVDTLLMVGGFIMLFSVLTELLKQTGLIHLFTHVLALTGLPEGFHVPLTAGLLELTTGIGAVTQSHEALLAQLVAVSFILGFHGFSIQAQIASILAETDIRFLPYALARCAHAVIAACLIYLLYFLYQPFQTSTIPSWNPARSDPFSILAFFQQYGPPVTMGAILLMIFIRWRARPRN
;
A
#
# COMPACT_ATOMS: atom_id res chain seq x y z
N MET A 1 38.03 -8.68 -11.34
CA MET A 1 38.98 -8.45 -10.22
C MET A 1 38.23 -8.39 -8.89
N TRP A 2 37.49 -9.45 -8.52
CA TRP A 2 36.80 -9.60 -7.21
C TRP A 2 36.67 -11.10 -6.86
N PHE A 3 37.72 -11.89 -7.14
CA PHE A 3 37.74 -13.35 -6.93
C PHE A 3 38.95 -13.85 -6.13
N ILE A 4 39.66 -12.96 -5.41
CA ILE A 4 40.87 -13.35 -4.67
C ILE A 4 40.92 -12.58 -3.35
N LEU A 5 40.03 -12.89 -2.40
CA LEU A 5 40.21 -12.56 -0.97
C LEU A 5 39.37 -13.50 -0.07
N TRP A 6 39.41 -14.80 -0.31
CA TRP A 6 38.93 -15.78 0.68
C TRP A 6 39.83 -17.02 0.72
N ASN A 7 41.10 -16.82 1.06
CA ASN A 7 42.01 -17.94 1.26
C ASN A 7 42.97 -17.66 2.43
N LYS A 8 42.52 -17.97 3.65
CA LYS A 8 43.38 -18.44 4.75
C LYS A 8 42.61 -19.46 5.61
N PRO A 9 43.25 -20.57 6.01
CA PRO A 9 42.61 -21.66 6.74
C PRO A 9 42.63 -21.36 8.24
N PHE A 10 41.51 -21.64 8.92
CA PHE A 10 41.49 -21.83 10.38
C PHE A 10 41.40 -23.33 10.69
N PRO A 11 41.97 -23.77 11.82
CA PRO A 11 42.36 -25.15 12.01
C PRO A 11 41.17 -26.07 12.28
N TYR A 12 41.43 -27.31 11.91
CA TYR A 12 40.60 -28.47 12.00
C TYR A 12 40.53 -28.97 13.46
N GLU A 13 39.36 -28.83 14.10
CA GLU A 13 38.98 -29.70 15.22
C GLU A 13 37.76 -30.51 14.81
N ARG A 14 37.95 -31.83 14.79
CA ARG A 14 37.00 -32.85 14.35
C ARG A 14 36.41 -33.49 15.60
N THR A 15 35.16 -33.19 15.96
CA THR A 15 34.31 -34.12 16.72
C THR A 15 32.83 -33.99 16.31
N ASN A 16 32.43 -34.94 15.46
CA ASN A 16 31.13 -35.56 15.23
C ASN A 16 29.82 -34.81 15.50
N ASP A 17 29.07 -34.64 14.39
CA ASP A 17 27.64 -34.91 14.22
C ASP A 17 26.65 -34.44 15.30
N ILE A 18 25.92 -33.37 14.96
CA ILE A 18 24.45 -33.27 14.74
C ILE A 18 24.18 -31.77 14.56
N GLY A 19 24.45 -31.25 13.36
CA GLY A 19 24.50 -29.79 13.11
C GLY A 19 23.72 -29.28 11.90
N THR A 20 23.16 -30.15 11.07
CA THR A 20 22.45 -29.75 9.83
C THR A 20 20.92 -29.82 9.94
N SER A 21 20.38 -30.38 11.03
CA SER A 21 18.94 -30.41 11.28
C SER A 21 18.38 -29.17 11.99
N ARG A 22 19.22 -28.31 12.59
CA ARG A 22 18.74 -27.10 13.29
C ARG A 22 18.48 -25.90 12.38
N ILE A 23 19.20 -25.76 11.26
CA ILE A 23 19.02 -24.63 10.33
C ILE A 23 17.70 -24.77 9.53
N PHE A 24 17.26 -26.01 9.23
CA PHE A 24 15.96 -26.24 8.59
C PHE A 24 14.77 -26.12 9.57
N VAL A 25 14.99 -26.37 10.86
CA VAL A 25 13.95 -26.22 11.90
C VAL A 25 13.71 -24.76 12.25
N GLU A 26 14.72 -23.88 12.18
CA GLU A 26 14.54 -22.43 12.37
C GLU A 26 13.77 -21.75 11.24
N ILE A 27 13.89 -22.23 9.99
CA ILE A 27 13.10 -21.71 8.86
C ILE A 27 11.62 -22.18 8.96
N TYR A 28 11.36 -23.35 9.55
CA TYR A 28 10.00 -23.87 9.73
C TYR A 28 9.20 -23.10 10.81
N HIS A 29 9.89 -22.58 11.83
CA HIS A 29 9.26 -21.81 12.91
C HIS A 29 8.93 -20.36 12.53
N HIS A 30 9.49 -19.81 11.45
CA HIS A 30 9.19 -18.43 11.04
C HIS A 30 7.98 -18.28 10.12
N PHE A 31 7.47 -19.39 9.55
CA PHE A 31 6.28 -19.40 8.68
C PHE A 31 5.08 -20.19 9.26
N THR A 32 5.20 -20.70 10.48
CA THR A 32 4.08 -21.33 11.20
C THR A 32 3.56 -20.39 12.28
N ILE A 33 2.29 -19.99 12.14
CA ILE A 33 1.50 -19.49 13.27
C ILE A 33 1.48 -20.62 14.31
N SER A 34 2.18 -20.44 15.42
CA SER A 34 2.00 -21.26 16.61
C SER A 34 1.88 -20.37 17.84
N PRO A 35 0.99 -20.71 18.79
CA PRO A 35 0.90 -20.01 20.05
C PRO A 35 2.18 -20.27 20.86
N VAL A 36 2.53 -19.32 21.70
CA VAL A 36 3.61 -19.40 22.69
C VAL A 36 3.55 -20.75 23.42
N ILE A 37 4.57 -21.60 23.24
CA ILE A 37 4.74 -22.83 24.01
C ILE A 37 5.76 -22.55 25.12
N SER A 38 5.28 -22.54 26.36
CA SER A 38 6.11 -22.70 27.55
C SER A 38 6.80 -24.06 27.52
N THR A 39 8.05 -24.09 27.96
CA THR A 39 8.87 -25.29 28.18
C THR A 39 8.08 -26.43 28.83
N GLY A 40 7.83 -27.51 28.07
CA GLY A 40 7.24 -28.74 28.57
C GLY A 40 7.19 -29.81 27.47
N ASN A 41 7.89 -30.92 27.69
CA ASN A 41 7.94 -32.18 26.93
C ASN A 41 7.16 -32.25 25.61
N CYS A 42 7.93 -32.35 24.51
CA CYS A 42 7.42 -32.66 23.17
C CYS A 42 6.99 -34.15 23.08
N GLU A 43 5.76 -34.44 23.49
CA GLU A 43 5.04 -35.62 22.98
C GLU A 43 4.46 -35.27 21.61
N TRP A 44 5.04 -35.83 20.54
CA TRP A 44 4.44 -35.84 19.20
C TRP A 44 3.16 -36.69 19.23
N LYS A 45 2.04 -36.08 19.61
CA LYS A 45 0.70 -36.67 19.42
C LYS A 45 0.25 -36.42 17.99
N GLY A 46 0.13 -37.53 17.26
CA GLY A 46 -0.23 -37.57 15.84
C GLY A 46 -1.51 -36.81 15.52
N GLY A 47 -1.43 -36.00 14.46
CA GLY A 47 -2.56 -35.27 13.90
C GLY A 47 -2.20 -34.58 12.59
N GLY A 48 -2.64 -35.17 11.47
CA GLY A 48 -2.93 -34.46 10.22
C GLY A 48 -1.97 -34.71 9.07
N SER A 49 -2.48 -35.28 7.98
CA SER A 49 -1.89 -35.32 6.64
C SER A 49 -1.88 -33.95 5.92
N ILE A 50 -2.55 -32.95 6.50
CA ILE A 50 -2.74 -31.58 5.99
C ILE A 50 -1.43 -30.74 5.93
N PRO A 51 -0.49 -30.80 6.89
CA PRO A 51 0.76 -30.04 6.84
C PRO A 51 1.68 -30.49 5.69
N VAL A 52 1.77 -31.80 5.46
CA VAL A 52 2.62 -32.40 4.42
C VAL A 52 2.10 -32.01 3.02
N ILE A 53 0.79 -32.04 2.81
CA ILE A 53 0.17 -31.61 1.55
C ILE A 53 0.51 -30.15 1.23
N LYS A 54 0.44 -29.25 2.22
CA LYS A 54 0.81 -27.83 2.02
C LYS A 54 2.27 -27.68 1.61
N THR A 55 3.18 -28.40 2.27
CA THR A 55 4.61 -28.39 1.90
C THR A 55 4.83 -28.91 0.49
N ILE A 56 4.16 -29.99 0.09
CA ILE A 56 4.25 -30.53 -1.27
C ILE A 56 3.74 -29.51 -2.29
N VAL A 57 2.59 -28.87 -2.05
CA VAL A 57 2.03 -27.86 -2.95
C VAL A 57 2.99 -26.68 -3.12
N PHE A 58 3.57 -26.16 -2.04
CA PHE A 58 4.55 -25.08 -2.12
C PHE A 58 5.82 -25.49 -2.87
N ALA A 59 6.33 -26.70 -2.63
CA ALA A 59 7.51 -27.22 -3.32
C ALA A 59 7.25 -27.39 -4.82
N VAL A 60 6.09 -27.94 -5.20
CA VAL A 60 5.69 -28.11 -6.61
C VAL A 60 5.51 -26.75 -7.28
N PHE A 61 4.87 -25.78 -6.61
CA PHE A 61 4.73 -24.43 -7.14
C PHE A 61 6.08 -23.76 -7.36
N ALA A 62 6.99 -23.83 -6.37
CA ALA A 62 8.33 -23.26 -6.48
C ALA A 62 9.16 -23.93 -7.59
N ALA A 63 9.11 -25.27 -7.68
CA ALA A 63 9.79 -26.01 -8.73
C ALA A 63 9.22 -25.70 -10.12
N GLY A 64 7.89 -25.59 -10.24
CA GLY A 64 7.22 -25.20 -11.47
C GLY A 64 7.58 -23.77 -11.91
N LEU A 65 7.62 -22.83 -10.97
CA LEU A 65 8.09 -21.47 -11.24
C LEU A 65 9.56 -21.48 -11.71
N ALA A 66 10.44 -22.19 -11.02
CA ALA A 66 11.85 -22.30 -11.40
C ALA A 66 12.02 -22.92 -12.80
N ALA A 67 11.28 -23.99 -13.12
CA ALA A 67 11.29 -24.60 -14.44
C ALA A 67 10.80 -23.61 -15.52
N ALA A 68 9.72 -22.88 -15.25
CA ALA A 68 9.17 -21.90 -16.18
C ALA A 68 10.14 -20.73 -16.45
N LEU A 69 10.91 -20.30 -15.44
CA LEU A 69 11.97 -19.30 -15.61
C LEU A 69 13.09 -19.79 -16.55
N ILE A 70 13.41 -21.10 -16.50
CA ILE A 70 14.43 -21.72 -17.37
C ILE A 70 13.90 -21.93 -18.78
N LEU A 71 12.63 -22.30 -18.93
CA LEU A 71 12.01 -22.61 -20.22
C LEU A 71 11.64 -21.36 -21.03
N PHE A 72 11.31 -20.24 -20.36
CA PHE A 72 10.89 -18.99 -21.00
C PHE A 72 11.73 -17.78 -20.57
N PRO A 73 13.07 -17.80 -20.76
CA PRO A 73 13.96 -16.78 -20.20
C PRO A 73 13.71 -15.39 -20.79
N THR A 74 13.47 -15.29 -22.10
CA THR A 74 13.25 -14.00 -22.77
C THR A 74 11.93 -13.34 -22.34
N PRO A 75 10.75 -13.99 -22.41
CA PRO A 75 9.50 -13.39 -21.93
C PRO A 75 9.57 -12.99 -20.45
N VAL A 76 10.15 -13.85 -19.61
CA VAL A 76 10.33 -13.60 -18.17
C VAL A 76 11.18 -12.35 -17.94
N LEU A 77 12.34 -12.23 -18.60
CA LEU A 77 13.21 -11.07 -18.47
C LEU A 77 12.50 -9.79 -18.92
N THR A 78 11.80 -9.83 -20.05
CA THR A 78 11.03 -8.69 -20.54
C THR A 78 9.89 -8.32 -19.59
N ALA A 79 9.24 -9.29 -18.94
CA ALA A 79 8.21 -9.04 -17.94
C ALA A 79 8.78 -8.48 -16.64
N SER A 80 9.93 -8.97 -16.17
CA SER A 80 10.59 -8.42 -14.98
C SER A 80 11.09 -7.00 -15.22
N LEU A 81 11.65 -6.70 -16.41
CA LEU A 81 12.06 -5.35 -16.77
C LEU A 81 10.87 -4.39 -16.81
N ARG A 82 9.76 -4.78 -17.46
CA ARG A 82 8.52 -4.00 -17.44
C ARG A 82 8.01 -3.73 -16.02
N GLY A 83 8.06 -4.72 -15.13
CA GLY A 83 7.71 -4.56 -13.72
C GLY A 83 8.67 -3.62 -12.97
N LEU A 84 9.96 -3.70 -13.25
CA LEU A 84 10.99 -2.84 -12.69
C LEU A 84 10.82 -1.39 -13.14
N ASP A 85 10.62 -1.16 -14.45
CA ASP A 85 10.41 0.17 -15.04
C ASP A 85 9.16 0.82 -14.43
N LEU A 86 8.05 0.07 -14.33
CA LEU A 86 6.84 0.54 -13.66
C LEU A 86 7.12 0.95 -12.22
N TRP A 87 7.85 0.11 -11.48
CA TRP A 87 8.17 0.42 -10.10
C TRP A 87 9.08 1.65 -9.98
N TRP A 88 10.14 1.74 -10.80
CA TRP A 88 11.16 2.78 -10.71
C TRP A 88 10.69 4.13 -11.25
N GLU A 89 10.01 4.15 -12.39
CA GLU A 89 9.60 5.38 -13.07
C GLU A 89 8.30 5.97 -12.52
N VAL A 90 7.39 5.11 -12.04
CA VAL A 90 6.05 5.53 -11.61
C VAL A 90 5.88 5.38 -10.11
N VAL A 91 6.00 4.17 -9.57
CA VAL A 91 5.58 3.87 -8.19
C VAL A 91 6.53 4.46 -7.14
N PHE A 92 7.83 4.29 -7.31
CA PHE A 92 8.83 4.75 -6.36
C PHE A 92 8.82 6.28 -6.15
N PRO A 93 8.94 7.12 -7.20
CA PRO A 93 8.94 8.58 -7.02
C PRO A 93 7.57 9.12 -6.58
N SER A 94 6.48 8.43 -6.95
CA SER A 94 5.14 8.85 -6.54
C SER A 94 4.84 8.58 -5.07
N LEU A 95 5.34 7.47 -4.50
CA LEU A 95 4.99 7.05 -3.14
C LEU A 95 6.00 7.51 -2.07
N LEU A 96 7.29 7.60 -2.41
CA LEU A 96 8.35 7.91 -1.44
C LEU A 96 8.09 9.19 -0.61
N PRO A 97 7.74 10.35 -1.22
CA PRO A 97 7.53 11.57 -0.45
C PRO A 97 6.38 11.45 0.56
N PHE A 98 5.30 10.73 0.19
CA PHE A 98 4.15 10.52 1.07
C PHE A 98 4.45 9.54 2.20
N PHE A 99 5.23 8.48 1.94
CA PHE A 99 5.66 7.55 2.98
C PHE A 99 6.57 8.25 4.00
N ILE A 100 7.56 9.03 3.54
CA ILE A 100 8.45 9.81 4.42
C ILE A 100 7.63 10.79 5.27
N THR A 101 6.71 11.51 4.63
CA THR A 101 5.88 12.51 5.32
C THR A 101 5.01 11.84 6.39
N ALA A 102 4.38 10.71 6.07
CA ALA A 102 3.58 9.97 7.04
C ALA A 102 4.41 9.45 8.21
N GLU A 103 5.60 8.88 7.97
CA GLU A 103 6.51 8.43 9.04
C GLU A 103 6.97 9.59 9.93
N LEU A 104 7.23 10.76 9.34
CA LEU A 104 7.54 11.98 10.11
C LEU A 104 6.35 12.43 10.96
N LEU A 105 5.13 12.43 10.41
CA LEU A 105 3.92 12.79 11.16
C LEU A 105 3.66 11.81 12.32
N ILE A 106 3.92 10.51 12.12
CA ILE A 106 3.91 9.50 13.18
C ILE A 106 4.95 9.83 14.25
N GLY A 107 6.21 10.04 13.85
CA GLY A 107 7.30 10.39 14.76
C GLY A 107 7.10 11.71 15.51
N PHE A 108 6.38 12.67 14.91
CA PHE A 108 6.00 13.94 15.52
C PHE A 108 4.79 13.85 16.45
N GLY A 109 4.17 12.67 16.58
CA GLY A 109 3.01 12.47 17.44
C GLY A 109 1.70 13.01 16.86
N VAL A 110 1.69 13.46 15.59
CA VAL A 110 0.51 14.04 14.93
C VAL A 110 -0.64 13.05 14.88
N VAL A 111 -0.34 11.76 14.74
CA VAL A 111 -1.32 10.65 14.77
C VAL A 111 -2.14 10.64 16.05
N HIS A 112 -1.52 10.97 17.19
CA HIS A 112 -2.20 10.98 18.48
C HIS A 112 -3.11 12.21 18.59
N GLY A 113 -2.66 13.38 18.12
CA GLY A 113 -3.46 14.61 18.10
C GLY A 113 -4.63 14.54 17.12
N LEU A 114 -4.37 14.18 15.86
CA LEU A 114 -5.42 13.97 14.85
C LEU A 114 -6.35 12.83 15.25
N GLY A 115 -5.81 11.78 15.88
CA GLY A 115 -6.61 10.67 16.36
C GLY A 115 -7.65 11.10 17.39
N ALA A 116 -7.25 11.96 18.33
CA ALA A 116 -8.15 12.47 19.36
C ALA A 116 -9.32 13.28 18.77
N VAL A 117 -9.07 14.08 17.73
CA VAL A 117 -10.13 14.81 17.01
C VAL A 117 -10.99 13.88 16.14
N SER A 118 -10.35 12.87 15.53
CA SER A 118 -11.00 11.95 14.60
C SER A 118 -11.91 10.93 15.30
N GLU A 119 -11.80 10.75 16.62
CA GLU A 119 -12.65 9.83 17.41
C GLU A 119 -14.14 10.07 17.14
N ARG A 120 -14.56 11.34 17.04
CA ARG A 120 -15.96 11.73 16.78
C ARG A 120 -16.48 11.26 15.42
N ILE A 121 -15.60 11.01 14.46
CA ILE A 121 -15.94 10.59 13.10
C ILE A 121 -15.73 9.07 12.98
N MET A 122 -14.56 8.57 13.39
CA MET A 122 -14.16 7.18 13.21
C MET A 122 -15.00 6.21 14.02
N ARG A 123 -15.34 6.56 15.26
CA ARG A 123 -16.10 5.69 16.16
C ARG A 123 -17.54 5.45 15.66
N PRO A 124 -18.35 6.48 15.35
CA PRO A 124 -19.71 6.24 14.86
C PRO A 124 -19.76 5.68 13.43
N LEU A 125 -18.86 6.10 12.53
CA LEU A 125 -18.92 5.66 11.13
C LEU A 125 -18.35 4.25 10.93
N PHE A 126 -17.20 3.96 11.54
CA PHE A 126 -16.40 2.77 11.22
C PHE A 126 -16.19 1.82 12.42
N ASN A 127 -16.59 2.21 13.64
CA ASN A 127 -16.38 1.42 14.86
C ASN A 127 -14.89 1.05 15.07
N VAL A 128 -14.01 2.01 14.81
CA VAL A 128 -12.56 1.97 15.07
C VAL A 128 -12.16 3.21 15.87
N PRO A 129 -11.08 3.17 16.66
CA PRO A 129 -10.64 4.32 17.44
C PRO A 129 -10.12 5.44 16.53
N GLY A 130 -10.06 6.64 17.09
CA GLY A 130 -9.71 7.87 16.40
C GLY A 130 -8.32 7.86 15.79
N CYS A 131 -7.34 7.18 16.39
CA CYS A 131 -6.00 6.98 15.78
C CYS A 131 -6.08 6.33 14.39
N GLY A 132 -7.12 5.55 14.10
CA GLY A 132 -7.41 5.03 12.77
C GLY A 132 -7.76 6.10 11.73
N GLY A 133 -8.18 7.30 12.15
CA GLY A 133 -8.48 8.42 11.25
C GLY A 133 -7.25 8.92 10.51
N PHE A 134 -6.08 8.95 11.18
CA PHE A 134 -4.81 9.21 10.50
C PHE A 134 -4.51 8.15 9.45
N VAL A 135 -4.66 6.87 9.81
CA VAL A 135 -4.41 5.74 8.88
C VAL A 135 -5.35 5.78 7.70
N TRP A 136 -6.60 6.19 7.90
CA TRP A 136 -7.58 6.35 6.82
C TRP A 136 -7.18 7.46 5.85
N VAL A 137 -6.91 8.67 6.33
CA VAL A 137 -6.53 9.80 5.48
C VAL A 137 -5.20 9.54 4.77
N MET A 138 -4.18 9.11 5.52
CA MET A 138 -2.87 8.86 4.94
C MET A 138 -2.86 7.62 4.06
N GLY A 139 -3.65 6.60 4.37
CA GLY A 139 -3.80 5.41 3.53
C GLY A 139 -4.46 5.75 2.18
N MET A 140 -5.42 6.67 2.16
CA MET A 140 -5.98 7.21 0.91
C MET A 140 -4.95 8.03 0.14
N ALA A 141 -4.19 8.91 0.81
CA ALA A 141 -3.22 9.79 0.15
C ALA A 141 -2.00 9.04 -0.40
N SER A 142 -1.44 8.14 0.40
CA SER A 142 -0.22 7.39 0.10
C SER A 142 -0.48 6.10 -0.66
N GLY A 143 -1.70 5.58 -0.61
CA GLY A 143 -2.09 4.34 -1.24
C GLY A 143 -1.59 3.06 -0.55
N TYR A 144 -1.69 1.93 -1.23
CA TYR A 144 -1.23 0.63 -0.73
C TYR A 144 0.30 0.47 -0.83
N PRO A 145 0.92 -0.34 0.06
CA PRO A 145 0.31 -1.05 1.18
C PRO A 145 0.38 -0.26 2.50
N ALA A 146 0.50 1.08 2.44
CA ALA A 146 0.79 1.91 3.60
C ALA A 146 -0.29 1.82 4.70
N GLY A 147 -1.56 1.77 4.31
CA GLY A 147 -2.68 1.60 5.25
C GLY A 147 -2.54 0.32 6.09
N ALA A 148 -2.15 -0.80 5.48
CA ALA A 148 -1.88 -2.05 6.18
C ALA A 148 -0.66 -1.94 7.10
N ARG A 149 0.42 -1.30 6.66
CA ARG A 149 1.62 -1.10 7.47
C ARG A 149 1.32 -0.31 8.74
N TRP A 150 0.70 0.86 8.62
CA TRP A 150 0.40 1.68 9.81
C TRP A 150 -0.68 1.06 10.69
N THR A 151 -1.65 0.34 10.14
CA THR A 151 -2.61 -0.44 10.94
C THR A 151 -1.87 -1.48 11.79
N THR A 152 -0.91 -2.18 11.20
CA THR A 152 -0.07 -3.18 11.87
C THR A 152 0.78 -2.54 12.97
N ASP A 153 1.34 -1.36 12.72
CA ASP A 153 2.11 -0.61 13.72
C ASP A 153 1.22 -0.14 14.89
N LEU A 154 0.02 0.38 14.62
CA LEU A 154 -0.94 0.72 15.68
C LEU A 154 -1.31 -0.49 16.53
N TYR A 155 -1.46 -1.65 15.90
CA TYR A 155 -1.79 -2.90 16.58
C TYR A 155 -0.66 -3.38 17.48
N LYS A 156 0.57 -3.45 16.95
CA LYS A 156 1.76 -3.83 17.73
C LYS A 156 2.02 -2.89 18.91
N ASN A 157 1.64 -1.62 18.78
CA ASN A 157 1.75 -0.62 19.85
C ASN A 157 0.56 -0.64 20.82
N GLY A 158 -0.38 -1.59 20.70
CA GLY A 158 -1.55 -1.70 21.58
C GLY A 158 -2.54 -0.54 21.47
N GLN A 159 -2.50 0.23 20.38
CA GLN A 159 -3.37 1.39 20.16
C GLN A 159 -4.72 1.00 19.54
N VAL A 160 -4.78 -0.17 18.91
CA VAL A 160 -6.00 -0.78 18.38
C VAL A 160 -6.06 -2.23 18.82
N THR A 161 -7.27 -2.74 19.05
CA THR A 161 -7.48 -4.19 19.21
C THR A 161 -7.35 -4.92 17.87
N LYS A 162 -7.22 -6.24 17.92
CA LYS A 162 -7.19 -7.10 16.72
C LYS A 162 -8.39 -6.84 15.79
N THR A 163 -9.60 -6.81 16.38
CA THR A 163 -10.83 -6.61 15.61
C THR A 163 -10.90 -5.21 15.01
N GLU A 164 -10.46 -4.18 15.74
CA GLU A 164 -10.35 -2.81 15.20
C GLU A 164 -9.30 -2.72 14.08
N ALA A 165 -8.18 -3.43 14.19
CA ALA A 165 -7.16 -3.51 13.14
C ALA A 165 -7.70 -4.22 11.88
N GLU A 166 -8.43 -5.32 12.04
CA GLU A 166 -9.10 -6.02 10.93
C GLU A 166 -10.12 -5.14 10.20
N ARG A 167 -10.88 -4.31 10.95
CA ARG A 167 -11.76 -3.30 10.35
C ARG A 167 -10.97 -2.24 9.62
N LEU A 168 -9.94 -1.69 10.25
CA LEU A 168 -9.16 -0.58 9.72
C LEU A 168 -8.47 -0.97 8.41
N VAL A 169 -7.71 -2.07 8.38
CA VAL A 169 -7.00 -2.52 7.18
C VAL A 169 -7.94 -2.75 5.99
N ALA A 170 -9.18 -3.14 6.26
CA ALA A 170 -10.18 -3.44 5.25
C ALA A 170 -10.67 -2.23 4.46
N PHE A 171 -10.46 -0.98 4.89
CA PHE A 171 -10.86 0.22 4.13
C PHE A 171 -9.78 1.32 4.03
N THR A 172 -8.64 1.18 4.71
CA THR A 172 -7.55 2.17 4.65
C THR A 172 -6.51 1.90 3.58
N ASN A 173 -6.69 0.85 2.77
CA ASN A 173 -5.87 0.60 1.59
C ASN A 173 -6.66 1.00 0.34
N ALA A 174 -6.08 1.88 -0.47
CA ALA A 174 -6.66 2.39 -1.71
C ALA A 174 -5.53 2.71 -2.70
N SER A 175 -5.84 2.87 -3.99
CA SER A 175 -4.91 3.52 -4.93
C SER A 175 -4.74 4.99 -4.56
N SER A 176 -3.52 5.53 -4.67
CA SER A 176 -3.24 6.94 -4.37
C SER A 176 -3.87 7.87 -5.42
N PRO A 177 -4.12 9.15 -5.09
CA PRO A 177 -4.59 10.12 -6.07
C PRO A 177 -3.60 10.24 -7.24
N LEU A 178 -2.30 10.21 -6.95
CA LEU A 178 -1.29 10.32 -8.00
C LEU A 178 -1.36 9.14 -8.98
N PHE A 179 -1.66 7.93 -8.50
CA PHE A 179 -1.90 6.79 -9.38
C PHE A 179 -3.19 6.95 -10.20
N ILE A 180 -4.31 7.33 -9.57
CA ILE A 180 -5.61 7.48 -10.26
C ILE A 180 -5.56 8.60 -11.31
N PHE A 181 -5.11 9.80 -10.93
CA PHE A 181 -5.07 10.96 -11.83
C PHE A 181 -3.92 10.86 -12.84
N GLY A 182 -2.73 10.46 -12.38
CA GLY A 182 -1.52 10.42 -13.20
C GLY A 182 -1.47 9.18 -14.09
N ALA A 183 -1.36 7.99 -13.49
CA ALA A 183 -1.18 6.76 -14.25
C ALA A 183 -2.45 6.32 -14.98
N VAL A 184 -3.61 6.32 -14.30
CA VAL A 184 -4.86 5.80 -14.89
C VAL A 184 -5.50 6.79 -15.84
N ALA A 185 -5.89 7.97 -15.35
CA ALA A 185 -6.63 8.93 -16.17
C ALA A 185 -5.77 9.55 -17.28
N VAL A 186 -4.61 10.11 -16.95
CA VAL A 186 -3.73 10.75 -17.95
C VAL A 186 -2.87 9.72 -18.70
N GLY A 187 -2.29 8.74 -18.00
CA GLY A 187 -1.39 7.77 -18.60
C GLY A 187 -2.08 6.75 -19.50
N PHE A 188 -3.10 6.06 -18.99
CA PHE A 188 -3.77 4.97 -19.72
C PHE A 188 -4.98 5.41 -20.55
N PHE A 189 -5.79 6.33 -20.04
CA PHE A 189 -6.97 6.83 -20.77
C PHE A 189 -6.70 8.07 -21.62
N HIS A 190 -5.58 8.77 -21.41
CA HIS A 190 -5.28 10.05 -22.04
C HIS A 190 -6.36 11.13 -21.83
N ASP A 191 -7.14 11.03 -20.74
CA ASP A 191 -8.18 11.98 -20.37
C ASP A 191 -8.18 12.24 -18.86
N ALA A 192 -7.63 13.39 -18.46
CA ALA A 192 -7.58 13.83 -17.07
C ALA A 192 -8.96 13.98 -16.42
N ARG A 193 -10.02 14.22 -17.20
CA ARG A 193 -11.39 14.45 -16.69
C ARG A 193 -11.95 13.20 -16.03
N LEU A 194 -11.56 12.03 -16.52
CA LEU A 194 -11.98 10.74 -15.97
C LEU A 194 -11.43 10.49 -14.56
N GLY A 195 -10.35 11.17 -14.17
CA GLY A 195 -9.74 11.01 -12.86
C GLY A 195 -10.69 11.32 -11.70
N ILE A 196 -11.52 12.36 -11.81
CA ILE A 196 -12.50 12.71 -10.76
C ILE A 196 -13.56 11.61 -10.64
N LEU A 197 -14.07 11.14 -11.78
CA LEU A 197 -15.08 10.09 -11.83
C LEU A 197 -14.56 8.79 -11.18
N ILE A 198 -13.35 8.36 -11.56
CA ILE A 198 -12.69 7.17 -11.00
C ILE A 198 -12.40 7.36 -9.51
N ALA A 199 -11.89 8.52 -9.10
CA ALA A 199 -11.59 8.81 -7.70
C ALA A 199 -12.86 8.78 -6.82
N LEU A 200 -13.96 9.38 -7.26
CA LEU A 200 -15.22 9.38 -6.52
C LEU A 200 -15.77 7.97 -6.32
N ALA A 201 -15.75 7.14 -7.37
CA ALA A 201 -16.19 5.76 -7.25
C ALA A 201 -15.26 4.93 -6.35
N HIS A 202 -13.95 5.08 -6.50
CA HIS A 202 -12.95 4.31 -5.74
C HIS A 202 -12.93 4.68 -4.25
N TYR A 203 -12.86 5.97 -3.92
CA TYR A 203 -12.88 6.39 -2.52
C TYR A 203 -14.27 6.28 -1.90
N GLY A 204 -15.34 6.50 -2.67
CA GLY A 204 -16.71 6.27 -2.22
C GLY A 204 -16.97 4.80 -1.91
N GLY A 205 -16.48 3.88 -2.74
CA GLY A 205 -16.52 2.45 -2.48
C GLY A 205 -15.76 2.09 -1.20
N GLY A 206 -14.55 2.63 -1.01
CA GLY A 206 -13.76 2.40 0.20
C GLY A 206 -14.47 2.91 1.45
N PHE A 207 -15.11 4.07 1.38
CA PHE A 207 -15.92 4.62 2.47
C PHE A 207 -17.10 3.72 2.83
N LEU A 208 -17.84 3.21 1.83
CA LEU A 208 -18.94 2.26 2.04
C LEU A 208 -18.45 0.96 2.69
N ILE A 209 -17.30 0.45 2.27
CA ILE A 209 -16.66 -0.71 2.91
C ILE A 209 -16.33 -0.44 4.38
N GLY A 210 -15.84 0.76 4.71
CA GLY A 210 -15.65 1.16 6.09
C GLY A 210 -16.95 1.07 6.91
N ILE A 211 -18.06 1.57 6.36
CA ILE A 211 -19.39 1.48 7.00
C ILE A 211 -19.82 0.02 7.16
N MET A 212 -19.60 -0.83 6.16
CA MET A 212 -19.92 -2.26 6.25
C MET A 212 -19.09 -2.96 7.35
N MET A 213 -17.79 -2.64 7.43
CA MET A 213 -16.88 -3.21 8.43
C MET A 213 -17.19 -2.77 9.86
N ARG A 214 -17.93 -1.68 10.05
CA ARG A 214 -18.52 -1.30 11.34
C ARG A 214 -19.29 -2.45 12.01
N PHE A 215 -20.04 -3.20 11.20
CA PHE A 215 -20.91 -4.29 11.65
C PHE A 215 -20.16 -5.62 11.83
N TYR A 216 -19.01 -5.78 11.16
CA TYR A 216 -18.16 -6.95 11.35
C TYR A 216 -17.70 -7.03 12.81
N LYS A 217 -18.15 -8.08 13.51
CA LYS A 217 -17.94 -8.27 14.96
C LYS A 217 -18.35 -7.06 15.81
N GLY A 218 -19.42 -6.36 15.42
CA GLY A 218 -19.79 -5.04 15.97
C GLY A 218 -19.90 -4.95 17.49
N ASN A 219 -20.19 -6.07 18.17
CA ASN A 219 -20.29 -6.17 19.63
C ASN A 219 -18.94 -6.24 20.35
N GLU A 220 -17.85 -6.61 19.65
CA GLU A 220 -16.49 -6.54 20.16
C GLU A 220 -15.99 -5.08 20.09
N ARG A 221 -16.60 -4.21 20.90
CA ARG A 221 -16.10 -2.84 21.10
C ARG A 221 -15.01 -2.86 22.16
N SER A 222 -13.88 -2.24 21.86
CA SER A 222 -12.87 -2.03 22.88
C SER A 222 -13.35 -0.97 23.87
N HIS A 223 -13.22 -1.26 25.17
CA HIS A 223 -13.33 -0.28 26.26
C HIS A 223 -12.08 0.63 26.32
N ILE A 224 -11.27 0.70 25.26
CA ILE A 224 -10.10 1.57 25.20
C ILE A 224 -10.63 3.01 25.14
N ARG A 225 -10.78 3.55 26.35
CA ARG A 225 -11.10 4.92 26.77
C ARG A 225 -12.20 5.63 25.96
N ASP A 226 -13.39 5.62 26.54
CA ASP A 226 -14.31 6.74 26.44
C ASP A 226 -13.59 8.00 26.95
N HIS A 227 -13.11 8.83 26.04
CA HIS A 227 -12.82 10.23 26.36
C HIS A 227 -13.65 11.09 25.43
N THR A 228 -14.41 11.99 26.05
CA THR A 228 -14.98 13.19 25.44
C THR A 228 -14.00 13.74 24.41
N SER A 229 -14.46 14.00 23.18
CA SER A 229 -13.63 14.53 22.10
C SER A 229 -12.84 15.73 22.61
N PRO A 230 -11.52 15.62 22.79
CA PRO A 230 -10.75 16.68 23.40
C PRO A 230 -10.79 17.93 22.52
N SER A 231 -10.71 19.09 23.15
CA SER A 231 -10.53 20.35 22.46
C SER A 231 -9.26 20.31 21.59
N LEU A 232 -9.18 21.15 20.55
CA LEU A 232 -7.98 21.25 19.70
C LEU A 232 -6.71 21.54 20.52
N LYS A 233 -6.85 22.26 21.64
CA LYS A 233 -5.75 22.54 22.56
C LYS A 233 -5.26 21.27 23.26
N GLU A 234 -6.17 20.43 23.73
CA GLU A 234 -5.84 19.13 24.35
C GLU A 234 -5.25 18.15 23.33
N ALA A 235 -5.75 18.12 22.10
CA ALA A 235 -5.17 17.33 21.02
C ALA A 235 -3.72 17.73 20.73
N PHE A 236 -3.42 19.04 20.72
CA PHE A 236 -2.05 19.54 20.57
C PHE A 236 -1.16 19.13 21.76
N TRP A 237 -1.67 19.18 22.99
CA TRP A 237 -0.95 18.70 24.17
C TRP A 237 -0.63 17.22 24.11
N ILE A 238 -1.58 16.39 23.69
CA ILE A 238 -1.39 14.94 23.48
C ILE A 238 -0.30 14.69 22.45
N MET A 239 -0.33 15.42 21.32
CA MET A 239 0.70 15.34 20.29
C MET A 239 2.08 15.70 20.84
N HIS A 240 2.20 16.85 21.53
CA HIS A 240 3.47 17.32 22.08
C HIS A 240 4.03 16.34 23.12
N HIS A 241 3.18 15.83 24.01
CA HIS A 241 3.60 14.86 25.01
C HIS A 241 4.04 13.53 24.39
N SER A 242 3.33 13.07 23.34
CA SER A 242 3.71 11.87 22.59
C SER A 242 5.06 12.04 21.89
N ARG A 243 5.33 13.24 21.35
CA ARG A 243 6.63 13.56 20.76
C ARG A 243 7.77 13.54 21.79
N ILE A 244 7.55 14.08 22.98
CA ILE A 244 8.54 14.02 24.07
C ILE A 244 8.79 12.57 24.49
N LYS A 245 7.73 11.75 24.59
CA LYS A 245 7.82 10.34 24.97
C LYS A 245 8.59 9.48 23.94
N ASP A 246 8.49 9.80 22.65
CA ASP A 246 9.25 9.12 21.59
C ASP A 246 10.77 9.28 21.77
N GLY A 247 11.23 10.44 22.27
CA GLY A 247 12.62 10.67 22.68
C GLY A 247 13.66 10.72 21.56
N ARG A 248 13.34 10.36 20.32
CA ARG A 248 14.29 10.38 19.20
C ARG A 248 14.60 11.81 18.76
N THR A 249 15.87 12.07 18.42
CA THR A 249 16.29 13.35 17.82
C THR A 249 15.65 13.55 16.44
N LEU A 250 15.57 14.79 15.96
CA LEU A 250 15.00 15.10 14.65
C LEU A 250 15.77 14.39 13.51
N GLY A 251 17.11 14.34 13.59
CA GLY A 251 17.93 13.61 12.62
C GLY A 251 17.65 12.10 12.62
N LYS A 252 17.47 11.50 13.80
CA LYS A 252 17.11 10.08 13.92
C LYS A 252 15.71 9.80 13.36
N LEU A 253 14.73 10.67 13.64
CA LEU A 253 13.41 10.57 13.04
C LEU A 253 13.45 10.61 11.51
N LEU A 254 14.20 11.55 10.94
CA LEU A 254 14.32 11.69 9.50
C LEU A 254 14.98 10.45 8.88
N GLY A 255 16.08 9.96 9.47
CA GLY A 255 16.75 8.74 9.01
C GLY A 255 15.81 7.52 9.06
N ASP A 256 15.13 7.31 10.19
CA ASP A 256 14.19 6.20 10.35
C ASP A 256 13.03 6.28 9.34
N ALA A 257 12.50 7.49 9.10
CA ALA A 257 11.42 7.72 8.14
C ALA A 257 11.84 7.36 6.71
N VAL A 258 13.04 7.76 6.28
CA VAL A 258 13.59 7.41 4.97
C VAL A 258 13.80 5.89 4.86
N THR A 259 14.48 5.27 5.82
CA THR A 259 14.77 3.83 5.78
C THR A 259 13.50 2.99 5.69
N LYS A 260 12.53 3.20 6.58
CA LYS A 260 11.26 2.45 6.56
C LYS A 260 10.47 2.65 5.26
N SER A 261 10.49 3.87 4.72
CA SER A 261 9.82 4.17 3.46
C SER A 261 10.46 3.41 2.30
N VAL A 262 11.80 3.41 2.23
CA VAL A 262 12.55 2.66 1.21
C VAL A 262 12.34 1.16 1.35
N ASP A 263 12.40 0.60 2.57
CA ASP A 263 12.15 -0.83 2.82
C ASP A 263 10.77 -1.26 2.32
N THR A 264 9.75 -0.44 2.62
CA THR A 264 8.38 -0.69 2.15
C THR A 264 8.31 -0.62 0.62
N LEU A 265 8.98 0.35 -0.01
CA LEU A 265 8.98 0.48 -1.47
C LEU A 265 9.73 -0.65 -2.17
N LEU A 266 10.83 -1.14 -1.60
CA LEU A 266 11.56 -2.31 -2.13
C LEU A 266 10.68 -3.57 -2.07
N MET A 267 9.93 -3.76 -0.99
CA MET A 267 8.93 -4.82 -0.90
C MET A 267 7.89 -4.69 -2.03
N VAL A 268 7.31 -3.50 -2.21
CA VAL A 268 6.34 -3.23 -3.29
C VAL A 268 6.93 -3.55 -4.67
N GLY A 269 8.16 -3.13 -4.95
CA GLY A 269 8.85 -3.40 -6.22
C GLY A 269 9.07 -4.89 -6.45
N GLY A 270 9.48 -5.62 -5.41
CA GLY A 270 9.62 -7.09 -5.45
C GLY A 270 8.32 -7.79 -5.85
N PHE A 271 7.19 -7.39 -5.26
CA PHE A 271 5.88 -7.95 -5.59
C PHE A 271 5.40 -7.58 -6.99
N ILE A 272 5.63 -6.34 -7.44
CA ILE A 272 5.29 -5.93 -8.82
C ILE A 272 6.06 -6.80 -9.82
N MET A 273 7.39 -6.91 -9.68
CA MET A 273 8.20 -7.73 -10.59
C MET A 273 7.79 -9.21 -10.58
N LEU A 274 7.56 -9.79 -9.40
CA LEU A 274 7.13 -11.18 -9.25
C LEU A 274 5.80 -11.44 -9.97
N PHE A 275 4.80 -10.58 -9.74
CA PHE A 275 3.48 -10.75 -10.35
C PHE A 275 3.46 -10.42 -11.84
N SER A 276 4.33 -9.52 -12.33
CA SER A 276 4.55 -9.32 -13.76
C SER A 276 5.10 -10.59 -14.43
N VAL A 277 6.10 -11.22 -13.82
CA VAL A 277 6.66 -12.50 -14.31
C VAL A 277 5.61 -13.61 -14.26
N LEU A 278 4.87 -13.74 -13.15
CA LEU A 278 3.81 -14.74 -13.03
C LEU A 278 2.73 -14.57 -14.09
N THR A 279 2.31 -13.33 -14.35
CA THR A 279 1.32 -13.02 -15.38
C THR A 279 1.82 -13.39 -16.78
N GLU A 280 3.09 -13.11 -17.09
CA GLU A 280 3.69 -13.51 -18.36
C GLU A 280 3.78 -15.03 -18.50
N LEU A 281 4.20 -15.74 -17.45
CA LEU A 281 4.26 -17.21 -17.48
C LEU A 281 2.88 -17.84 -17.70
N LEU A 282 1.83 -17.30 -17.08
CA LEU A 282 0.46 -17.77 -17.31
C LEU A 282 0.01 -17.54 -18.77
N LYS A 283 0.48 -16.47 -19.43
CA LYS A 283 0.25 -16.24 -20.86
C LYS A 283 1.00 -17.26 -21.72
N GLN A 284 2.29 -17.44 -21.49
CA GLN A 284 3.14 -18.36 -22.28
C GLN A 284 2.71 -19.83 -22.15
N THR A 285 2.23 -20.24 -20.98
CA THR A 285 1.73 -21.61 -20.73
C THR A 285 0.29 -21.82 -21.18
N GLY A 286 -0.43 -20.76 -21.58
CA GLY A 286 -1.86 -20.81 -21.89
C GLY A 286 -2.77 -20.98 -20.67
N LEU A 287 -2.22 -21.13 -19.46
CA LEU A 287 -2.99 -21.27 -18.22
C LEU A 287 -3.87 -20.06 -17.91
N ILE A 288 -3.53 -18.88 -18.45
CA ILE A 288 -4.36 -17.69 -18.34
C ILE A 288 -5.77 -17.92 -18.89
N HIS A 289 -5.92 -18.79 -19.90
CA HIS A 289 -7.23 -19.11 -20.49
C HIS A 289 -8.12 -19.95 -19.56
N LEU A 290 -7.58 -20.66 -18.55
CA LEU A 290 -8.44 -21.37 -17.59
C LEU A 290 -9.34 -20.38 -16.82
N PHE A 291 -8.81 -19.20 -16.50
CA PHE A 291 -9.57 -18.14 -15.86
C PHE A 291 -10.55 -17.44 -16.82
N THR A 292 -10.23 -17.39 -18.12
CA THR A 292 -11.15 -16.81 -19.12
C THR A 292 -12.42 -17.63 -19.28
N HIS A 293 -12.36 -18.97 -19.16
CA HIS A 293 -13.55 -19.81 -19.22
C HIS A 293 -14.52 -19.52 -18.07
N VAL A 294 -14.01 -19.23 -16.88
CA VAL A 294 -14.84 -18.82 -15.73
C VAL A 294 -15.47 -17.45 -16.00
N LEU A 295 -14.70 -16.51 -16.56
CA LEU A 295 -15.21 -15.19 -16.92
C LEU A 295 -16.23 -15.23 -18.06
N ALA A 296 -16.12 -16.17 -19.01
CA ALA A 296 -17.10 -16.35 -20.08
C ALA A 296 -18.50 -16.66 -19.54
N LEU A 297 -18.61 -17.29 -18.37
CA LEU A 297 -19.89 -17.55 -17.70
C LEU A 297 -20.57 -16.28 -17.15
N THR A 298 -19.83 -15.17 -17.03
CA THR A 298 -20.35 -13.91 -16.48
C THR A 298 -21.02 -13.02 -17.52
N GLY A 299 -20.97 -13.40 -18.81
CA GLY A 299 -21.52 -12.61 -19.92
C GLY A 299 -20.69 -11.37 -20.29
N LEU A 300 -19.47 -11.24 -19.75
CA LEU A 300 -18.55 -10.17 -20.10
C LEU A 300 -18.02 -10.33 -21.55
N PRO A 301 -17.80 -9.22 -22.28
CA PRO A 301 -17.19 -9.26 -23.60
C PRO A 301 -15.84 -10.00 -23.60
N GLU A 302 -15.59 -10.79 -24.63
CA GLU A 302 -14.35 -11.56 -24.79
C GLU A 302 -13.09 -10.68 -24.73
N GLY A 303 -13.21 -9.42 -25.19
CA GLY A 303 -12.15 -8.42 -25.12
C GLY A 303 -11.64 -8.13 -23.71
N PHE A 304 -12.42 -8.43 -22.67
CA PHE A 304 -12.03 -8.23 -21.27
C PHE A 304 -11.50 -9.46 -20.56
N HIS A 305 -11.62 -10.67 -21.11
CA HIS A 305 -11.30 -11.88 -20.36
C HIS A 305 -9.81 -11.95 -19.98
N VAL A 306 -8.92 -11.69 -20.94
CA VAL A 306 -7.47 -11.65 -20.68
C VAL A 306 -7.06 -10.41 -19.87
N PRO A 307 -7.50 -9.17 -20.22
CA PRO A 307 -7.19 -7.99 -19.42
C PRO A 307 -7.64 -8.05 -17.96
N LEU A 308 -8.85 -8.53 -17.68
CA LEU A 308 -9.34 -8.69 -16.31
C LEU A 308 -8.53 -9.75 -15.55
N THR A 309 -8.21 -10.88 -16.18
CA THR A 309 -7.36 -11.90 -15.54
C THR A 309 -5.98 -11.34 -15.21
N ALA A 310 -5.38 -10.57 -16.11
CA ALA A 310 -4.14 -9.87 -15.84
C ALA A 310 -4.30 -8.86 -14.68
N GLY A 311 -5.40 -8.11 -14.63
CA GLY A 311 -5.70 -7.16 -13.55
C GLY A 311 -5.98 -7.80 -12.19
N LEU A 312 -6.52 -9.02 -12.18
CA LEU A 312 -6.66 -9.82 -10.96
C LEU A 312 -5.30 -10.24 -10.42
N LEU A 313 -4.27 -10.41 -11.26
CA LEU A 313 -2.91 -10.75 -10.82
C LEU A 313 -2.12 -9.49 -10.45
N GLU A 314 -1.98 -8.58 -11.40
CA GLU A 314 -1.26 -7.32 -11.27
C GLU A 314 -2.11 -6.18 -11.83
N LEU A 315 -2.49 -5.27 -10.92
CA LEU A 315 -3.45 -4.21 -11.14
C LEU A 315 -3.06 -3.31 -12.32
N THR A 316 -1.79 -2.93 -12.44
CA THR A 316 -1.35 -1.92 -13.42
C THR A 316 -1.37 -2.45 -14.85
N THR A 317 -0.85 -3.67 -15.03
CA THR A 317 -0.83 -4.41 -16.28
C THR A 317 -2.25 -4.68 -16.77
N GLY A 318 -3.15 -5.04 -15.87
CA GLY A 318 -4.56 -5.23 -16.19
C GLY A 318 -5.25 -3.95 -16.64
N ILE A 319 -5.07 -2.84 -15.90
CA ILE A 319 -5.66 -1.54 -16.27
C ILE A 319 -5.18 -1.12 -17.66
N GLY A 320 -3.87 -1.18 -17.95
CA GLY A 320 -3.36 -0.83 -19.27
C GLY A 320 -3.91 -1.72 -20.39
N ALA A 321 -4.09 -3.03 -20.14
CA ALA A 321 -4.70 -3.93 -21.10
C ALA A 321 -6.20 -3.65 -21.32
N VAL A 322 -6.93 -3.24 -20.27
CA VAL A 322 -8.35 -2.88 -20.37
C VAL A 322 -8.54 -1.60 -21.19
N THR A 323 -7.73 -0.57 -20.97
CA THR A 323 -7.86 0.71 -21.70
C THR A 323 -7.47 0.61 -23.17
N GLN A 324 -6.68 -0.38 -23.56
CA GLN A 324 -6.31 -0.68 -24.95
C GLN A 324 -7.34 -1.55 -25.68
N SER A 325 -8.36 -2.06 -24.98
CA SER A 325 -9.43 -2.84 -25.61
C SER A 325 -10.30 -1.98 -26.54
N HIS A 326 -10.98 -2.62 -27.50
CA HIS A 326 -11.92 -1.95 -28.41
C HIS A 326 -13.35 -1.83 -27.84
N GLU A 327 -13.50 -2.05 -26.53
CA GLU A 327 -14.79 -1.99 -25.83
C GLU A 327 -15.22 -0.54 -25.54
N ALA A 328 -16.53 -0.34 -25.30
CA ALA A 328 -17.07 0.98 -24.99
C ALA A 328 -16.43 1.60 -23.73
N LEU A 329 -16.23 2.92 -23.71
CA LEU A 329 -15.58 3.65 -22.61
C LEU A 329 -16.18 3.34 -21.24
N LEU A 330 -17.52 3.30 -21.13
CA LEU A 330 -18.18 2.95 -19.88
C LEU A 330 -17.79 1.55 -19.40
N ALA A 331 -17.71 0.58 -20.31
CA ALA A 331 -17.34 -0.78 -19.97
C ALA A 331 -15.87 -0.87 -19.50
N GLN A 332 -14.97 -0.13 -20.16
CA GLN A 332 -13.57 0.00 -19.73
C GLN A 332 -13.47 0.63 -18.32
N LEU A 333 -14.21 1.71 -18.06
CA LEU A 333 -14.22 2.38 -16.75
C LEU A 333 -14.74 1.47 -15.64
N VAL A 334 -15.81 0.70 -15.91
CA VAL A 334 -16.36 -0.29 -14.96
C VAL A 334 -15.31 -1.36 -14.65
N ALA A 335 -14.64 -1.91 -15.67
CA ALA A 335 -13.59 -2.91 -15.51
C ALA A 335 -12.37 -2.36 -14.75
N VAL A 336 -11.90 -1.16 -15.08
CA VAL A 336 -10.80 -0.50 -14.37
C VAL A 336 -11.17 -0.25 -12.90
N SER A 337 -12.38 0.23 -12.62
CA SER A 337 -12.83 0.47 -11.25
C SER A 337 -12.99 -0.81 -10.44
N PHE A 338 -13.43 -1.90 -11.08
CA PHE A 338 -13.42 -3.22 -10.47
C PHE A 338 -12.01 -3.66 -10.07
N ILE A 339 -11.04 -3.56 -10.98
CA ILE A 339 -9.63 -3.90 -10.70
C ILE A 339 -9.08 -3.04 -9.56
N LEU A 340 -9.33 -1.72 -9.60
CA LEU A 340 -8.91 -0.79 -8.55
C LEU A 340 -9.54 -1.14 -7.19
N GLY A 341 -10.81 -1.54 -7.13
CA GLY A 341 -11.43 -1.95 -5.87
C GLY A 341 -10.89 -3.29 -5.33
N PHE A 342 -10.56 -4.22 -6.24
CA PHE A 342 -10.04 -5.56 -5.91
C PHE A 342 -8.57 -5.55 -5.46
N HIS A 343 -7.79 -4.56 -5.90
CA HIS A 343 -6.33 -4.41 -5.71
C HIS A 343 -5.43 -5.45 -6.40
N GLY A 344 -5.97 -6.49 -7.04
CA GLY A 344 -5.15 -7.55 -7.62
C GLY A 344 -4.38 -8.37 -6.56
N PHE A 345 -3.93 -9.56 -6.94
CA PHE A 345 -3.27 -10.49 -6.04
C PHE A 345 -1.89 -10.00 -5.61
N SER A 346 -1.20 -9.20 -6.42
CA SER A 346 0.08 -8.58 -6.06
C SER A 346 -0.02 -7.73 -4.79
N ILE A 347 -0.97 -6.79 -4.75
CA ILE A 347 -1.16 -5.90 -3.60
C ILE A 347 -1.78 -6.66 -2.42
N GLN A 348 -2.68 -7.60 -2.70
CA GLN A 348 -3.21 -8.47 -1.65
C GLN A 348 -2.09 -9.30 -0.98
N ALA A 349 -1.11 -9.80 -1.73
CA ALA A 349 0.04 -10.51 -1.20
C ALA A 349 0.99 -9.58 -0.41
N GLN A 350 1.21 -8.35 -0.86
CA GLN A 350 1.94 -7.31 -0.08
C GLN A 350 1.27 -7.06 1.27
N ILE A 351 -0.06 -6.96 1.29
CA ILE A 351 -0.81 -6.75 2.54
C ILE A 351 -0.76 -8.00 3.41
N ALA A 352 -0.90 -9.20 2.82
CA ALA A 352 -0.75 -10.45 3.56
C ALA A 352 0.63 -10.58 4.21
N SER A 353 1.72 -10.21 3.52
CA SER A 353 3.08 -10.27 4.10
C SER A 353 3.27 -9.30 5.26
N ILE A 354 2.66 -8.12 5.20
CA ILE A 354 2.70 -7.15 6.31
C ILE A 354 1.91 -7.66 7.52
N LEU A 355 0.70 -8.20 7.29
CA LEU A 355 -0.16 -8.72 8.36
C LEU A 355 0.41 -10.00 9.00
N ALA A 356 1.19 -10.79 8.26
CA ALA A 356 1.80 -12.03 8.74
C ALA A 356 2.76 -11.84 9.92
N GLU A 357 3.25 -10.62 10.16
CA GLU A 357 4.03 -10.27 11.36
C GLU A 357 3.17 -10.15 12.64
N THR A 358 1.87 -10.41 12.54
CA THR A 358 0.88 -10.28 13.63
C THR A 358 -0.16 -11.40 13.55
N ASP A 359 -1.10 -11.41 14.48
CA ASP A 359 -2.26 -12.31 14.45
C ASP A 359 -3.51 -11.69 13.79
N ILE A 360 -3.40 -10.51 13.14
CA ILE A 360 -4.49 -9.89 12.37
C ILE A 360 -4.89 -10.83 11.23
N ARG A 361 -6.18 -11.15 11.11
CA ARG A 361 -6.65 -12.06 10.06
C ARG A 361 -6.70 -11.36 8.71
N PHE A 362 -6.18 -12.02 7.68
CA PHE A 362 -6.23 -11.54 6.29
C PHE A 362 -7.60 -11.70 5.62
N LEU A 363 -8.38 -12.72 6.01
CA LEU A 363 -9.65 -13.05 5.35
C LEU A 363 -10.68 -11.89 5.33
N PRO A 364 -10.91 -11.13 6.43
CA PRO A 364 -11.82 -9.99 6.40
C PRO A 364 -11.40 -8.92 5.39
N TYR A 365 -10.09 -8.67 5.27
CA TYR A 365 -9.55 -7.75 4.26
C TYR A 365 -9.85 -8.26 2.85
N ALA A 366 -9.56 -9.54 2.55
CA ALA A 366 -9.79 -10.10 1.22
C ALA A 366 -11.28 -10.05 0.81
N LEU A 367 -12.20 -10.39 1.73
CA LEU A 367 -13.64 -10.30 1.48
C LEU A 367 -14.09 -8.85 1.25
N ALA A 368 -13.54 -7.91 2.02
CA ALA A 368 -13.81 -6.49 1.84
C ALA A 368 -13.34 -5.98 0.46
N ARG A 369 -12.25 -6.51 -0.10
CA ARG A 369 -11.79 -6.16 -1.45
C ARG A 369 -12.71 -6.71 -2.55
N CYS A 370 -13.23 -7.93 -2.40
CA CYS A 370 -14.24 -8.45 -3.32
C CYS A 370 -15.50 -7.57 -3.32
N ALA A 371 -15.98 -7.19 -2.14
CA ALA A 371 -17.11 -6.26 -2.03
C ALA A 371 -16.77 -4.87 -2.60
N HIS A 372 -15.56 -4.37 -2.36
CA HIS A 372 -15.13 -3.06 -2.86
C HIS A 372 -15.10 -3.03 -4.39
N ALA A 373 -14.57 -4.08 -5.03
CA ALA A 373 -14.53 -4.21 -6.48
C ALA A 373 -15.92 -4.06 -7.12
N VAL A 374 -16.92 -4.76 -6.56
CA VAL A 374 -18.31 -4.70 -7.02
C VAL A 374 -18.91 -3.32 -6.76
N ILE A 375 -18.75 -2.79 -5.54
CA ILE A 375 -19.31 -1.48 -5.17
C ILE A 375 -18.73 -0.36 -6.05
N ALA A 376 -17.41 -0.33 -6.24
CA ALA A 376 -16.75 0.68 -7.05
C ALA A 376 -17.18 0.61 -8.53
N ALA A 377 -17.28 -0.59 -9.09
CA ALA A 377 -17.80 -0.82 -10.44
C ALA A 377 -19.24 -0.32 -10.60
N CYS A 378 -20.13 -0.61 -9.65
CA CYS A 378 -21.50 -0.10 -9.64
C CYS A 378 -21.55 1.44 -9.48
N LEU A 379 -20.69 2.01 -8.64
CA LEU A 379 -20.59 3.45 -8.47
C LEU A 379 -20.13 4.14 -9.75
N ILE A 380 -19.16 3.58 -10.49
CA ILE A 380 -18.79 4.10 -11.81
C ILE A 380 -19.97 4.10 -12.75
N TYR A 381 -20.69 2.98 -12.84
CA TYR A 381 -21.84 2.88 -13.74
C TYR A 381 -22.86 3.98 -13.43
N LEU A 382 -23.22 4.16 -12.16
CA LEU A 382 -24.14 5.20 -11.72
C LEU A 382 -23.60 6.62 -11.99
N LEU A 383 -22.39 6.92 -11.53
CA LEU A 383 -21.79 8.25 -11.63
C LEU A 383 -21.55 8.67 -13.08
N TYR A 384 -21.29 7.72 -13.99
CA TYR A 384 -21.09 8.02 -15.40
C TYR A 384 -22.35 8.63 -16.03
N PHE A 385 -23.55 8.12 -15.74
CA PHE A 385 -24.79 8.71 -16.25
C PHE A 385 -25.10 10.07 -15.62
N LEU A 386 -24.72 10.28 -14.35
CA LEU A 386 -24.80 11.59 -13.72
C LEU A 386 -23.77 12.59 -14.27
N TYR A 387 -22.64 12.11 -14.78
CA TYR A 387 -21.54 12.92 -15.29
C TYR A 387 -21.73 13.36 -16.75
N GLN A 388 -22.36 12.52 -17.58
CA GLN A 388 -22.64 12.78 -19.00
C GLN A 388 -23.21 14.19 -19.30
N PRO A 389 -24.21 14.71 -18.56
CA PRO A 389 -24.77 16.06 -18.78
C PRO A 389 -23.77 17.20 -18.53
N PHE A 390 -22.72 16.97 -17.74
CA PHE A 390 -21.73 17.99 -17.39
C PHE A 390 -20.52 18.03 -18.34
N GLN A 391 -20.37 17.05 -19.24
CA GLN A 391 -19.28 17.05 -20.24
C GLN A 391 -19.44 18.16 -21.29
N THR A 392 -20.66 18.65 -21.51
CA THR A 392 -20.94 19.79 -22.41
C THR A 392 -20.63 21.15 -21.78
N SER A 393 -20.34 21.21 -20.48
CA SER A 393 -19.88 22.43 -19.82
C SER A 393 -18.36 22.41 -19.81
N THR A 394 -17.74 23.30 -20.59
CA THR A 394 -16.29 23.49 -20.63
C THR A 394 -15.78 23.84 -19.23
N ILE A 395 -15.28 22.83 -18.50
CA ILE A 395 -14.52 23.06 -17.28
C ILE A 395 -13.25 23.80 -17.71
N PRO A 396 -12.91 24.96 -17.15
CA PRO A 396 -11.67 25.65 -17.46
C PRO A 396 -10.50 24.70 -17.14
N SER A 397 -9.87 24.14 -18.16
CA SER A 397 -8.59 23.47 -18.01
C SER A 397 -7.57 24.56 -17.65
N TRP A 398 -6.83 24.37 -16.56
CA TRP A 398 -5.68 25.20 -16.27
C TRP A 398 -4.73 25.15 -17.47
N ASN A 399 -4.68 26.26 -18.21
CA ASN A 399 -3.83 26.41 -19.37
C ASN A 399 -2.56 27.12 -18.92
N PRO A 400 -1.40 26.44 -18.83
CA PRO A 400 -0.14 27.08 -18.47
C PRO A 400 0.29 28.18 -19.45
N ALA A 401 -0.32 28.26 -20.65
CA ALA A 401 -0.11 29.34 -21.61
C ALA A 401 -1.01 30.58 -21.36
N ARG A 402 -1.94 30.53 -20.40
CA ARG A 402 -2.57 31.75 -19.86
C ARG A 402 -1.70 32.25 -18.71
N SER A 403 -0.97 33.33 -18.98
CA SER A 403 -0.30 34.13 -17.96
C SER A 403 -1.35 34.73 -17.03
N ASP A 404 -1.76 33.99 -16.00
CA ASP A 404 -2.36 34.61 -14.83
C ASP A 404 -1.29 35.51 -14.20
N PRO A 405 -1.52 36.83 -14.08
CA PRO A 405 -0.52 37.77 -13.56
C PRO A 405 -0.16 37.52 -12.08
N PHE A 406 -0.81 36.55 -11.42
CA PHE A 406 -0.61 36.18 -10.02
C PHE A 406 -0.38 34.67 -9.84
N SER A 407 0.50 34.05 -10.65
CA SER A 407 0.96 32.70 -10.30
C SER A 407 1.83 32.77 -9.04
N ILE A 408 1.45 32.01 -8.01
CA ILE A 408 2.22 31.88 -6.76
C ILE A 408 3.67 31.47 -7.06
N LEU A 409 3.87 30.67 -8.11
CA LEU A 409 5.19 30.27 -8.59
C LEU A 409 6.01 31.46 -9.12
N ALA A 410 5.41 32.36 -9.91
CA ALA A 410 6.08 33.57 -10.38
C ALA A 410 6.40 34.53 -9.22
N PHE A 411 5.52 34.63 -8.22
CA PHE A 411 5.80 35.38 -7.00
C PHE A 411 7.04 34.83 -6.27
N PHE A 412 7.13 33.51 -6.08
CA PHE A 412 8.29 32.91 -5.43
C PHE A 412 9.56 32.97 -6.30
N GLN A 413 9.45 32.91 -7.63
CA GLN A 413 10.60 33.09 -8.53
C GLN A 413 11.11 34.53 -8.53
N GLN A 414 10.21 35.52 -8.51
CA GLN A 414 10.57 36.94 -8.57
C GLN A 414 11.00 37.51 -7.21
N TYR A 415 10.30 37.15 -6.14
CA TYR A 415 10.51 37.73 -4.80
C TYR A 415 11.23 36.77 -3.83
N GLY A 416 11.33 35.48 -4.12
CA GLY A 416 12.05 34.51 -3.30
C GLY A 416 13.55 34.83 -3.14
N PRO A 417 14.30 35.06 -4.22
CA PRO A 417 15.72 35.41 -4.13
C PRO A 417 16.02 36.67 -3.30
N PRO A 418 15.35 37.83 -3.51
CA PRO A 418 15.63 39.03 -2.70
C PRO A 418 15.21 38.88 -1.23
N VAL A 419 14.11 38.17 -0.92
CA VAL A 419 13.72 37.88 0.46
C VAL A 419 14.75 37.00 1.16
N THR A 420 15.25 35.97 0.46
CA THR A 420 16.29 35.07 0.98
C THR A 420 17.60 35.83 1.22
N MET A 421 17.99 36.70 0.28
CA MET A 421 19.18 37.55 0.42
C MET A 421 19.03 38.50 1.62
N GLY A 422 17.86 39.13 1.78
CA GLY A 422 17.57 40.01 2.92
C GLY A 422 17.62 39.28 4.26
N ALA A 423 17.07 38.07 4.34
CA ALA A 423 17.14 37.24 5.54
C ALA A 423 18.58 36.82 5.89
N ILE A 424 19.39 36.46 4.89
CA ILE A 424 20.82 36.15 5.08
C ILE A 424 21.58 37.38 5.57
N LEU A 425 21.38 38.55 4.95
CA LEU A 425 22.02 39.80 5.36
C LEU A 425 21.62 40.23 6.78
N LEU A 426 20.34 40.09 7.13
CA LEU A 426 19.85 40.34 8.48
C LEU A 426 20.49 39.38 9.49
N MET A 427 20.59 38.09 9.17
CA MET A 427 21.24 37.10 10.02
C MET A 427 22.73 37.42 10.24
N ILE A 428 23.43 37.82 9.17
CA ILE A 428 24.84 38.25 9.24
C ILE A 428 24.96 39.50 10.10
N PHE A 429 24.09 40.49 9.93
CA PHE A 429 24.09 41.73 10.72
C PHE A 429 23.84 41.46 12.21
N ILE A 430 22.85 40.63 12.55
CA ILE A 430 22.57 40.23 13.93
C ILE A 430 23.79 39.52 14.53
N ARG A 431 24.41 38.59 13.79
CA ARG A 431 25.63 37.90 14.25
C ARG A 431 26.83 38.81 14.39
N TRP A 432 26.97 39.82 13.51
CA TRP A 432 28.03 40.81 13.59
C TRP A 432 27.86 41.70 14.82
N ARG A 433 26.63 42.14 15.12
CA ARG A 433 26.31 42.94 16.30
C ARG A 433 26.40 42.16 17.62
N ALA A 434 26.17 40.85 17.57
CA ALA A 434 26.27 39.93 18.70
C ALA A 434 27.71 39.47 19.00
N ARG A 435 28.71 39.88 18.20
CA ARG A 435 30.12 39.66 18.58
C ARG A 435 30.47 40.55 19.78
N PRO A 436 30.99 40.00 20.88
CA PRO A 436 31.51 40.83 21.96
C PRO A 436 32.62 41.73 21.40
N ARG A 437 32.52 43.03 21.67
CA ARG A 437 33.62 43.96 21.45
C ARG A 437 34.70 43.60 22.47
N ASN A 438 35.75 42.90 22.03
CA ASN A 438 37.01 42.86 22.74
C ASN A 438 37.73 44.19 22.62
#